data_AF-A0A2T8WH93-F1
#
_entry.id   AF-A0A2T8WH93-F1
#
_cell.length_a   1.000
_cell.length_b   1.000
_cell.length_c   1.000
_cell.angle_alpha   90.00
_cell.angle_beta   90.00
_cell.angle_gamma   90.00
#
_symmetry.space_group_name_H-M   'P 1'
#
loop_
_entity.id
_entity.type
_entity.pdbx_description
1 polymer ?
#
loop_
_entity_poly.entity_id
_entity_poly.type
_entity_poly.pdbx_seq_one_letter_code
_entity_poly.pdbx_strand_id
1 'polypeptide(L)'
;MQKSQNGADIPNKPLFLQNVGLEETINLAKNAVPATRRVNNKPLSGDITLWAADVKAISADTVGEITDNGTMASANTPGWWRVAVSNPDTVADFPTWPDGSKLYG
;
A
#
# COMPACT_ATOMS: atom_id res chain seq x y z
N MET A 1 -14.67 37.59 37.90
CA MET A 1 -14.14 37.74 36.54
C MET A 1 -14.03 39.23 36.23
N GLN A 2 -12.81 39.75 36.15
CA GLN A 2 -12.54 41.12 35.70
C GLN A 2 -12.54 41.16 34.17
N LYS A 3 -13.39 42.01 33.57
CA LYS A 3 -13.50 42.11 32.11
C LYS A 3 -12.16 42.40 31.43
N SER A 4 -11.34 43.27 32.04
CA SER A 4 -10.02 43.64 31.53
C SER A 4 -9.00 42.50 31.51
N GLN A 5 -9.26 41.39 32.21
CA GLN A 5 -8.36 40.23 32.27
C GLN A 5 -8.66 39.17 31.20
N ASN A 6 -9.73 39.30 30.42
CA ASN A 6 -10.09 38.38 29.33
C ASN A 6 -10.02 36.88 29.72
N GLY A 7 -10.39 36.54 30.95
CA GLY A 7 -10.38 35.16 31.45
C GLY A 7 -9.03 34.64 31.94
N ALA A 8 -7.99 35.48 32.00
CA ALA A 8 -6.73 35.13 32.65
C ALA A 8 -6.95 34.76 34.14
N ASP A 9 -7.91 35.44 34.79
CA ASP A 9 -8.31 35.31 36.20
C ASP A 9 -9.25 34.12 36.49
N ILE A 10 -9.51 33.24 35.52
CA ILE A 10 -10.25 31.99 35.77
C ILE A 10 -9.43 31.08 36.70
N PRO A 11 -9.95 30.71 37.90
CA PRO A 11 -9.20 29.92 38.88
C PRO A 11 -8.89 28.49 38.45
N ASN A 12 -9.83 27.83 37.73
CA ASN A 12 -9.68 26.48 37.22
C ASN A 12 -10.13 26.42 35.75
N LYS A 13 -9.17 26.62 34.85
CA LYS A 13 -9.41 26.60 33.40
C LYS A 13 -9.91 25.23 32.89
N PRO A 14 -9.35 24.09 33.34
CA PRO A 14 -9.91 22.77 33.01
C PRO A 14 -11.39 22.60 33.34
N LEU A 15 -11.80 22.92 34.58
CA LEU A 15 -13.22 22.81 35.00
C LEU A 15 -14.12 23.78 34.22
N PHE A 16 -13.63 24.98 33.91
CA PHE A 16 -14.36 25.91 33.07
C PHE A 16 -14.63 25.33 31.67
N LEU A 17 -13.62 24.70 31.04
CA LEU A 17 -13.75 24.06 29.72
C LEU A 17 -14.72 22.86 29.77
N GLN A 18 -14.77 22.14 30.88
CA GLN A 18 -15.76 21.08 31.10
C GLN A 18 -17.19 21.64 31.21
N ASN A 19 -17.39 22.68 32.03
CA ASN A 19 -18.71 23.29 32.25
C ASN A 19 -19.29 23.94 30.99
N VAL A 20 -18.44 24.43 30.07
CA VAL A 20 -18.87 24.99 28.79
C VAL A 20 -18.93 23.94 27.66
N GLY A 21 -18.78 22.65 27.98
CA GLY A 21 -18.96 21.54 27.03
C GLY A 21 -17.83 21.37 26.01
N LEU A 22 -16.64 21.93 26.26
CA LEU A 22 -15.50 21.88 25.33
C LEU A 22 -14.60 20.64 25.49
N GLU A 23 -14.90 19.77 26.45
CA GLU A 23 -14.08 18.57 26.72
C GLU A 23 -13.95 17.66 25.49
N GLU A 24 -15.06 17.35 24.82
CA GLU A 24 -15.06 16.53 23.60
C GLU A 24 -14.34 17.23 22.44
N THR A 25 -14.57 18.53 22.24
CA THR A 25 -13.90 19.31 21.20
C THR A 25 -12.38 19.29 21.35
N ILE A 26 -11.88 19.40 22.58
CA ILE A 26 -10.44 19.32 22.88
C ILE A 26 -9.91 17.93 22.55
N ASN A 27 -10.63 16.87 22.90
CA ASN A 27 -10.20 15.50 22.65
C ASN A 27 -10.18 15.15 21.15
N LEU A 28 -11.16 15.63 20.38
CA LEU A 28 -11.17 15.52 18.92
C LEU A 28 -9.99 16.29 18.30
N ALA A 29 -9.75 17.53 18.75
CA ALA A 29 -8.67 18.36 18.22
C ALA A 29 -7.26 17.81 18.53
N LYS A 30 -7.04 17.23 19.71
CA LYS A 30 -5.76 16.62 20.11
C LYS A 30 -5.29 15.51 19.16
N ASN A 31 -6.24 14.75 18.60
CA ASN A 31 -5.98 13.61 17.74
C ASN A 31 -6.33 13.88 16.26
N ALA A 32 -6.72 15.11 15.93
CA ALA A 32 -7.07 15.48 14.57
C ALA A 32 -5.85 15.44 13.65
N VAL A 33 -6.03 14.92 12.44
CA VAL A 33 -5.02 15.02 11.38
C VAL A 33 -4.99 16.47 10.89
N PRO A 34 -3.84 17.18 10.96
CA PRO A 34 -3.77 18.55 10.46
C PRO A 34 -4.07 18.62 8.96
N ALA A 35 -4.79 19.64 8.51
CA ALA A 35 -5.12 19.83 7.08
C ALA A 35 -3.87 19.99 6.18
N THR A 36 -2.73 20.36 6.78
CA THR A 36 -1.43 20.47 6.11
C THR A 36 -0.67 19.14 6.02
N ARG A 37 -1.17 18.06 6.65
CA ARG A 37 -0.57 16.74 6.54
C ARG A 37 -0.63 16.28 5.09
N ARG A 38 0.52 15.82 4.60
CA ARG A 38 0.69 15.31 3.23
C ARG A 38 1.25 13.91 3.24
N VAL A 39 0.83 13.07 2.29
CA VAL A 39 1.50 11.81 1.97
C VAL A 39 2.19 12.02 0.63
N ASN A 40 3.51 11.82 0.56
CA ASN A 40 4.31 12.06 -0.65
C ASN A 40 4.00 13.42 -1.32
N ASN A 41 4.02 14.50 -0.54
CA ASN A 41 3.74 15.87 -0.98
C ASN A 41 2.31 16.15 -1.48
N LYS A 42 1.37 15.20 -1.38
CA LYS A 42 -0.05 15.38 -1.76
C LYS A 42 -0.95 15.61 -0.53
N PRO A 43 -1.91 16.55 -0.58
CA PRO A 43 -2.83 16.82 0.53
C PRO A 43 -3.83 15.69 0.76
N LEU A 44 -4.29 15.52 2.01
CA LEU A 44 -5.36 14.59 2.40
C LEU A 44 -6.76 15.23 2.30
N SER A 45 -7.06 15.86 1.16
CA SER A 45 -8.32 16.61 0.97
C SER A 45 -9.47 15.78 0.41
N GLY A 46 -9.26 14.49 0.17
CA GLY A 46 -10.25 13.56 -0.36
C GLY A 46 -9.68 12.17 -0.55
N ASP A 47 -10.47 11.28 -1.13
CA ASP A 47 -10.07 9.90 -1.40
C ASP A 47 -8.92 9.81 -2.41
N ILE A 48 -8.06 8.81 -2.23
CA ILE A 48 -6.98 8.48 -3.17
C ILE A 48 -7.42 7.26 -3.98
N THR A 49 -7.79 7.48 -5.24
CA THR A 49 -8.00 6.38 -6.19
C THR A 49 -6.66 6.03 -6.83
N LEU A 50 -6.26 4.75 -6.76
CA LEU A 50 -5.06 4.23 -7.42
C LEU A 50 -5.45 3.28 -8.54
N TRP A 51 -4.88 3.50 -9.72
CA TRP A 51 -4.95 2.62 -10.87
C TRP A 51 -3.66 1.81 -11.00
N ALA A 52 -3.71 0.70 -11.75
CA ALA A 52 -2.51 -0.11 -12.04
C ALA A 52 -1.37 0.74 -12.63
N ALA A 53 -1.70 1.75 -13.44
CA ALA A 53 -0.74 2.68 -14.04
C ALA A 53 0.00 3.55 -13.00
N ASP A 54 -0.65 3.93 -11.89
CA ASP A 54 -0.06 4.84 -10.89
C ASP A 54 1.10 4.19 -10.13
N VAL A 55 1.04 2.87 -9.96
CA VAL A 55 2.09 2.07 -9.29
C VAL A 55 2.97 1.31 -10.27
N LYS A 56 2.81 1.52 -11.58
CA LYS A 56 3.49 0.77 -12.65
C LYS A 56 3.33 -0.75 -12.48
N ALA A 57 2.13 -1.19 -12.07
CA ALA A 57 1.83 -2.61 -11.95
C ALA A 57 1.89 -3.26 -13.34
N ILE A 58 2.47 -4.45 -13.39
CA ILE A 58 2.42 -5.32 -14.57
C ILE A 58 1.05 -6.03 -14.62
N SER A 59 0.51 -6.27 -15.82
CA SER A 59 -0.74 -7.02 -15.95
C SER A 59 -0.58 -8.42 -15.34
N ALA A 60 -1.62 -8.92 -14.68
CA ALA A 60 -1.67 -10.32 -14.25
C ALA A 60 -1.92 -11.28 -15.44
N ASP A 61 -2.28 -10.74 -16.60
CA ASP A 61 -2.47 -11.54 -17.80
C ASP A 61 -1.15 -12.17 -18.24
N THR A 62 -1.22 -13.45 -18.50
CA THR A 62 -0.07 -14.19 -19.00
C THR A 62 0.19 -13.79 -20.45
N VAL A 63 1.44 -13.46 -20.79
CA VAL A 63 1.84 -13.10 -22.16
C VAL A 63 2.11 -14.32 -23.04
N GLY A 64 2.24 -15.51 -22.44
CA GLY A 64 2.38 -16.78 -23.14
C GLY A 64 2.50 -17.97 -22.18
N GLU A 65 2.45 -19.18 -22.73
CA GLU A 65 2.50 -20.42 -21.96
C GLU A 65 3.64 -21.31 -22.44
N ILE A 66 4.34 -21.93 -21.49
CA ILE A 66 5.36 -22.95 -21.73
C ILE A 66 4.76 -24.29 -21.32
N THR A 67 4.71 -25.22 -22.26
CA THR A 67 4.15 -26.58 -22.07
C THR A 67 5.21 -27.65 -22.27
N ASP A 68 4.83 -28.92 -22.08
CA ASP A 68 5.66 -30.06 -22.42
C ASP A 68 6.18 -29.97 -23.87
N ASN A 69 7.42 -30.42 -24.09
CA ASN A 69 8.17 -30.33 -25.35
C ASN A 69 8.48 -28.89 -25.83
N GLY A 70 8.13 -27.87 -25.05
CA GLY A 70 8.52 -26.47 -25.29
C GLY A 70 9.93 -26.15 -24.81
N THR A 71 10.22 -24.84 -24.72
CA THR A 71 11.47 -24.32 -24.13
C THR A 71 11.17 -23.13 -23.22
N MET A 72 11.96 -22.97 -22.15
CA MET A 72 11.92 -21.75 -21.33
C MET A 72 12.31 -20.52 -22.14
N ALA A 73 13.21 -20.67 -23.13
CA ALA A 73 13.59 -19.62 -24.06
C ALA A 73 12.42 -19.06 -24.89
N SER A 74 11.28 -19.76 -24.98
CA SER A 74 10.07 -19.20 -25.61
C SER A 74 9.53 -17.97 -24.87
N ALA A 75 9.87 -17.79 -23.59
CA ALA A 75 9.60 -16.60 -22.81
C ALA A 75 10.47 -15.40 -23.22
N ASN A 76 10.33 -14.96 -24.47
CA ASN A 76 11.22 -13.99 -25.12
C ASN A 76 10.74 -12.53 -25.05
N THR A 77 9.60 -12.27 -24.41
CA THR A 77 9.10 -10.93 -24.13
C THR A 77 8.88 -10.72 -22.63
N PRO A 78 9.15 -9.52 -22.08
CA PRO A 78 8.84 -9.19 -20.70
C PRO A 78 7.36 -9.40 -20.39
N GLY A 79 7.08 -10.08 -19.28
CA GLY A 79 5.71 -10.42 -18.91
C GLY A 79 5.67 -11.60 -17.94
N TRP A 80 4.47 -11.92 -17.46
CA TRP A 80 4.23 -13.17 -16.77
C TRP A 80 4.03 -14.29 -17.79
N TRP A 81 4.82 -15.36 -17.67
CA TRP A 81 4.67 -16.57 -18.47
C TRP A 81 4.17 -17.70 -17.58
N ARG A 82 3.17 -18.45 -18.06
CA ARG A 82 2.65 -19.62 -17.34
C ARG A 82 3.50 -20.82 -17.71
N VAL A 83 4.05 -21.50 -16.70
CA VAL A 83 4.76 -22.77 -16.89
C VAL A 83 3.79 -23.90 -16.55
N ALA A 84 3.23 -24.53 -17.57
CA ALA A 84 2.29 -25.64 -17.47
C ALA A 84 2.95 -26.93 -18.02
N VAL A 85 4.06 -27.32 -17.40
CA VAL A 85 4.87 -28.47 -17.79
C VAL A 85 4.56 -29.62 -16.83
N SER A 86 4.08 -30.73 -17.37
CA SER A 86 3.73 -31.94 -16.61
C SER A 86 4.91 -32.89 -16.49
N ASN A 87 5.83 -32.86 -17.45
CA ASN A 87 7.09 -33.60 -17.40
C ASN A 87 8.27 -32.68 -17.74
N PRO A 88 9.06 -32.22 -16.75
CA PRO A 88 10.15 -31.29 -16.98
C PRO A 88 11.24 -31.87 -17.88
N ASP A 89 11.37 -33.21 -18.00
CA ASP A 89 12.33 -33.84 -18.91
C ASP A 89 12.07 -33.52 -20.39
N THR A 90 10.83 -33.22 -20.75
CA THR A 90 10.45 -32.88 -22.13
C THR A 90 10.89 -31.47 -22.54
N VAL A 91 11.25 -30.61 -21.58
CA VAL A 91 11.71 -29.24 -21.83
C VAL A 91 13.23 -29.21 -21.68
N ALA A 92 13.93 -28.97 -22.79
CA ALA A 92 15.39 -29.14 -22.86
C ALA A 92 16.17 -28.19 -21.95
N ASP A 93 15.68 -26.97 -21.77
CA ASP A 93 16.26 -25.89 -20.96
C ASP A 93 15.49 -25.63 -19.66
N PHE A 94 14.76 -26.65 -19.17
CA PHE A 94 14.03 -26.53 -17.91
C PHE A 94 15.02 -26.24 -16.75
N PRO A 95 14.75 -25.28 -15.85
CA PRO A 95 15.67 -24.89 -14.80
C PRO A 95 16.03 -26.07 -13.90
N THR A 96 17.29 -26.16 -13.52
CA THR A 96 17.80 -27.18 -12.62
C THR A 96 18.27 -26.58 -11.30
N TRP A 97 18.17 -27.36 -10.24
CA TRP A 97 18.89 -27.10 -9.00
C TRP A 97 20.41 -27.25 -9.19
N PRO A 98 21.24 -26.78 -8.24
CA PRO A 98 22.69 -26.92 -8.32
C PRO A 98 23.19 -28.37 -8.40
N ASP A 99 22.40 -29.34 -7.90
CA ASP A 99 22.70 -30.77 -7.98
C ASP A 99 22.34 -31.40 -9.34
N GLY A 100 21.80 -30.62 -10.27
CA GLY A 100 21.43 -31.04 -11.62
C GLY A 100 20.01 -31.62 -11.74
N SER A 101 19.28 -31.80 -10.64
CA SER A 101 17.87 -32.22 -10.70
C SER A 101 16.99 -31.09 -11.25
N LYS A 102 15.97 -31.43 -12.03
CA LYS A 102 15.04 -30.42 -12.58
C LYS A 102 14.16 -29.84 -11.48
N LEU A 103 13.92 -28.53 -11.55
CA LEU A 103 12.98 -27.85 -10.67
C LEU A 103 11.59 -28.46 -10.91
N TYR A 104 10.87 -28.90 -9.88
CA TYR A 104 9.55 -29.57 -10.00
C TYR A 104 9.52 -30.96 -10.67
N GLY A 105 10.60 -31.74 -10.56
CA GLY A 105 10.66 -33.18 -10.88
C GLY A 105 10.82 -34.06 -9.64
#